data_AF-A0A6G8RUY0-F1
#
_entry.id   AF-A0A6G8RUY0-F1
#
_cell.length_a   1.000
_cell.length_b   1.000
_cell.length_c   1.000
_cell.angle_alpha   90.00
_cell.angle_beta   90.00
_cell.angle_gamma   90.00
#
_symmetry.space_group_name_H-M   'P 1'
#
loop_
_entity.id
_entity.type
_entity.pdbx_description
1 polymer ?
#
loop_
_entity_poly.entity_id
_entity_poly.type
_entity_poly.pdbx_seq_one_letter_code
_entity_poly.pdbx_strand_id
1 'polypeptide(L)'
;MIDKQINTVEDLQQASLAEIRKTFLQLSSPDEAFRVGFFRASFIGPFWLRKTAHPSLALTGLPNWLGKQFKDPQHATNIVNTAKGRTEKYVMSCRQGPSKLDGQMTVYLDYGMSAPMPWRWVRDELRVLNGHTLLCMTIIDLPILRHFPMPFLLSRES
;
A
#
# COMPACT_ATOMS: atom_id res chain seq x y z
N MET A 1 -21.77 4.04 21.65
CA MET A 1 -20.35 4.35 21.38
C MET A 1 -20.34 5.23 20.16
N ILE A 2 -19.80 6.44 20.26
CA ILE A 2 -19.69 7.36 19.11
C ILE A 2 -18.58 6.79 18.23
N ASP A 3 -18.91 6.43 16.98
CA ASP A 3 -17.91 6.05 15.98
C ASP A 3 -16.93 7.22 15.80
N LYS A 4 -15.70 7.07 16.29
CA LYS A 4 -14.65 8.08 16.05
C LYS A 4 -14.35 8.07 14.54
N GLN A 5 -14.61 9.18 13.87
CA GLN A 5 -14.25 9.34 12.47
C GLN A 5 -12.73 9.50 12.37
N ILE A 6 -12.07 8.53 11.75
CA ILE A 6 -10.62 8.58 11.51
C ILE A 6 -10.38 9.49 10.31
N ASN A 7 -9.79 10.66 10.57
CA ASN A 7 -9.58 11.68 9.55
C ASN A 7 -8.09 12.01 9.32
N THR A 8 -7.17 11.49 10.14
CA THR A 8 -5.74 11.82 10.03
C THR A 8 -4.83 10.60 10.01
N VAL A 9 -3.57 10.82 9.64
CA VAL A 9 -2.52 9.79 9.66
C VAL A 9 -2.29 9.28 11.08
N GLU A 10 -2.31 10.18 12.07
CA GLU A 10 -2.09 9.87 13.49
C GLU A 10 -3.15 8.91 14.03
N ASP A 11 -4.42 9.13 13.66
CA ASP A 11 -5.52 8.25 14.06
C ASP A 11 -5.32 6.81 13.55
N LEU A 12 -4.74 6.65 12.36
CA LEU A 12 -4.50 5.34 11.74
C LEU A 12 -3.33 4.57 12.36
N GLN A 13 -2.35 5.26 12.97
CA GLN A 13 -1.11 4.63 13.46
C GLN A 13 -1.37 3.48 14.44
N GLN A 14 -2.44 3.56 15.24
CA GLN A 14 -2.77 2.58 16.27
C GLN A 14 -4.19 2.01 16.15
N ALA A 15 -4.92 2.36 15.08
CA ALA A 15 -6.26 1.86 14.83
C ALA A 15 -6.27 0.33 14.63
N SER A 16 -7.41 -0.30 14.91
CA SER A 16 -7.64 -1.71 14.58
C SER A 16 -7.71 -1.90 13.05
N LEU A 17 -7.49 -3.14 12.58
CA LEU A 17 -7.66 -3.45 11.16
C LEU A 17 -9.09 -3.19 10.67
N ALA A 18 -10.09 -3.38 11.52
CA ALA A 18 -11.49 -3.13 11.19
C ALA A 18 -11.76 -1.64 10.97
N GLU A 19 -11.23 -0.79 11.83
CA GLU A 19 -11.31 0.68 11.71
C GLU A 19 -10.60 1.17 10.45
N ILE A 20 -9.36 0.72 10.20
CA ILE A 20 -8.61 1.11 9.01
C ILE A 20 -9.32 0.65 7.74
N ARG A 21 -9.89 -0.56 7.73
CA ARG A 21 -10.70 -1.07 6.62
C ARG A 21 -11.94 -0.19 6.42
N LYS A 22 -12.69 0.12 7.48
CA LYS A 22 -13.87 1.00 7.40
C LYS A 22 -13.52 2.35 6.78
N THR A 23 -12.42 2.96 7.21
CA THR A 23 -11.90 4.21 6.62
C THR A 23 -11.58 4.02 5.14
N PHE A 24 -10.78 3.00 4.78
CA PHE A 24 -10.39 2.74 3.39
C PHE A 24 -11.60 2.64 2.46
N LEU A 25 -12.65 1.92 2.86
CA LEU A 25 -13.86 1.72 2.04
C LEU A 25 -14.64 3.01 1.74
N GLN A 26 -14.41 4.08 2.50
CA GLN A 26 -15.07 5.39 2.30
C GLN A 26 -14.26 6.35 1.43
N LEU A 27 -12.99 6.05 1.17
CA LEU A 27 -12.09 6.93 0.43
C LEU A 27 -12.25 6.76 -1.09
N SER A 28 -11.90 7.79 -1.85
CA SER A 28 -11.90 7.75 -3.31
C SER A 28 -10.61 7.16 -3.87
N SER A 29 -10.69 6.62 -5.10
CA SER A 29 -9.52 6.19 -5.85
C SER A 29 -8.67 7.41 -6.26
N PRO A 30 -7.33 7.33 -6.24
CA PRO A 30 -6.47 8.41 -6.72
C PRO A 30 -6.60 8.60 -8.23
N ASP A 31 -6.56 9.85 -8.69
CA ASP A 31 -6.41 10.18 -10.10
C ASP A 31 -4.96 10.03 -10.58
N GLU A 32 -4.74 10.20 -11.89
CA GLU A 32 -3.44 10.04 -12.53
C GLU A 32 -2.38 11.03 -12.02
N ALA A 33 -2.77 12.29 -11.81
CA ALA A 33 -1.87 13.34 -11.32
C ALA A 33 -1.42 13.09 -9.87
N PHE A 34 -2.27 12.45 -9.07
CA PHE A 34 -1.94 12.06 -7.70
C PHE A 34 -0.87 10.95 -7.65
N ARG A 35 -0.66 10.18 -8.72
CA ARG A 35 0.27 9.05 -8.75
C ARG A 35 1.56 9.39 -9.48
N VAL A 36 2.21 10.49 -9.09
CA VAL A 36 3.50 10.90 -9.63
C VAL A 36 4.42 11.28 -8.50
N GLY A 37 5.67 10.82 -8.56
CA GLY A 37 6.72 11.14 -7.59
C GLY A 37 7.01 10.03 -6.60
N PHE A 38 7.89 10.32 -5.65
CA PHE A 38 8.26 9.40 -4.60
C PHE A 38 7.28 9.50 -3.43
N PHE A 39 6.85 8.35 -2.93
CA PHE A 39 6.03 8.22 -1.74
C PHE A 39 6.75 7.39 -0.70
N ARG A 40 6.93 7.98 0.48
CA ARG A 40 7.47 7.34 1.67
C ARG A 40 6.43 6.40 2.28
N ALA A 41 6.83 5.16 2.55
CA ALA A 41 5.97 4.20 3.24
C ALA A 41 6.01 4.37 4.76
N SER A 42 4.88 4.13 5.42
CA SER A 42 4.80 3.92 6.86
C SER A 42 3.80 2.82 7.19
N PHE A 43 4.13 2.01 8.20
CA PHE A 43 3.25 0.94 8.67
C PHE A 43 2.33 1.43 9.77
N ILE A 44 1.05 1.11 9.64
CA ILE A 44 -0.02 1.55 10.54
C ILE A 44 -0.75 0.35 11.13
N GLY A 45 -1.59 0.62 12.13
CA GLY A 45 -2.46 -0.35 12.74
C GLY A 45 -1.83 -1.12 13.92
N PRO A 46 -2.32 -2.34 14.20
CA PRO A 46 -1.94 -3.09 15.40
C PRO A 46 -0.43 -3.30 15.50
N PHE A 47 0.07 -3.26 16.74
CA PHE A 47 1.51 -3.34 17.01
C PHE A 47 2.20 -4.56 16.41
N TRP A 48 1.56 -5.74 16.45
CA TRP A 48 2.13 -6.96 15.88
C TRP A 48 2.41 -6.81 14.38
N LEU A 49 1.51 -6.14 13.64
CA LEU A 49 1.66 -5.92 12.19
C LEU A 49 2.84 -4.99 11.92
N ARG A 50 2.91 -3.88 12.65
CA ARG A 50 4.01 -2.92 12.51
C ARG A 50 5.37 -3.54 12.85
N LYS A 51 5.41 -4.45 13.82
CA LYS A 51 6.64 -5.17 14.20
C LYS A 51 7.09 -6.20 13.17
N THR A 52 6.16 -6.88 12.50
CA THR A 52 6.50 -7.94 11.54
C THR A 52 6.70 -7.42 10.12
N ALA A 53 6.20 -6.23 9.77
CA ALA A 53 6.24 -5.68 8.41
C ALA A 53 7.64 -5.64 7.80
N HIS A 54 8.63 -5.06 8.49
CA HIS A 54 9.99 -4.96 7.97
C HIS A 54 10.66 -6.34 7.79
N PRO A 55 10.66 -7.25 8.79
CA PRO A 55 11.15 -8.62 8.60
C PRO A 55 10.48 -9.35 7.43
N SER A 56 9.14 -9.28 7.32
CA SER A 56 8.40 -9.94 6.24
C SER A 56 8.77 -9.40 4.86
N LEU A 57 8.98 -8.09 4.73
CA LEU A 57 9.45 -7.49 3.48
C LEU A 57 10.88 -7.88 3.14
N ALA A 58 11.78 -7.96 4.13
CA ALA A 58 13.13 -8.43 3.92
C ALA A 58 13.17 -9.87 3.37
N LEU A 59 12.37 -10.76 3.96
CA LEU A 59 12.24 -12.16 3.52
C LEU A 59 11.68 -12.31 2.10
N THR A 60 10.86 -11.35 1.66
CA THR A 60 10.28 -11.32 0.30
C THR A 60 11.10 -10.48 -0.69
N GLY A 61 12.32 -10.09 -0.30
CA GLY A 61 13.30 -9.44 -1.15
C GLY A 61 13.19 -7.91 -1.24
N LEU A 62 12.44 -7.27 -0.33
CA LEU A 62 12.41 -5.82 -0.10
C LEU A 62 13.03 -5.44 1.28
N PRO A 63 14.30 -5.80 1.57
CA PRO A 63 14.95 -5.33 2.80
C PRO A 63 15.08 -3.80 2.78
N ASN A 64 14.92 -3.17 3.94
CA ASN A 64 15.00 -1.71 4.09
C ASN A 64 14.11 -0.95 3.09
N TRP A 65 12.92 -1.48 2.82
CA TRP A 65 11.93 -0.83 1.96
C TRP A 65 11.60 0.58 2.48
N LEU A 66 11.68 1.55 1.57
CA LEU A 66 11.44 2.96 1.85
C LEU A 66 10.06 3.42 1.40
N GLY A 67 9.50 2.80 0.36
CA GLY A 67 8.25 3.20 -0.25
C GLY A 67 8.22 2.95 -1.74
N LYS A 68 7.47 3.77 -2.48
CA LYS A 68 7.23 3.57 -3.91
C LYS A 68 7.55 4.82 -4.71
N GLN A 69 8.18 4.63 -5.86
CA GLN A 69 8.32 5.66 -6.88
C GLN A 69 7.26 5.41 -7.94
N PHE A 70 6.37 6.38 -8.15
CA PHE A 70 5.49 6.41 -9.31
C PHE A 70 6.19 7.24 -10.39
N LYS A 71 6.55 6.58 -11.49
CA LYS A 71 7.32 7.20 -12.58
C LYS A 71 6.41 7.96 -13.53
N ASP A 72 5.26 7.36 -13.78
CA ASP A 72 4.18 7.87 -14.61
C ASP A 72 2.85 7.28 -14.08
N PRO A 73 1.69 7.72 -14.60
CA PRO A 73 0.41 7.26 -14.06
C PRO A 73 0.12 5.77 -14.24
N GLN A 74 0.90 5.06 -15.06
CA GLN A 74 0.78 3.64 -15.39
C GLN A 74 1.85 2.75 -14.72
N HIS A 75 2.94 3.32 -14.19
CA HIS A 75 4.06 2.53 -13.65
C HIS A 75 4.55 3.02 -12.28
N ALA A 76 4.77 2.06 -11.39
CA ALA A 76 5.40 2.28 -10.10
C ALA A 76 6.51 1.24 -9.84
N THR A 77 7.40 1.51 -8.90
CA THR A 77 8.39 0.54 -8.41
C THR A 77 8.54 0.70 -6.91
N ASN A 78 8.87 -0.39 -6.21
CA ASN A 78 9.33 -0.26 -4.83
C ASN A 78 10.73 0.33 -4.82
N ILE A 79 11.03 1.10 -3.78
CA ILE A 79 12.35 1.65 -3.51
C ILE A 79 12.86 1.07 -2.20
N VAL A 80 14.07 0.53 -2.22
CA VAL A 80 14.79 0.03 -1.04
C VAL A 80 16.03 0.87 -0.80
N ASN A 81 16.46 0.97 0.46
CA ASN A 81 17.73 1.58 0.80
C ASN A 81 18.85 0.53 0.82
N THR A 82 19.93 0.81 0.10
CA THR A 82 21.13 -0.04 0.06
C THR A 82 22.36 0.77 0.43
N ALA A 83 23.51 0.12 0.60
CA ALA A 83 24.79 0.81 0.80
C ALA A 83 25.16 1.77 -0.35
N LYS A 84 24.60 1.57 -1.56
CA LYS A 84 24.81 2.43 -2.74
C LYS A 84 23.72 3.50 -2.89
N GLY A 85 22.83 3.63 -1.89
CA GLY A 85 21.67 4.54 -1.93
C GLY A 85 20.36 3.85 -2.33
N ARG A 86 19.41 4.64 -2.82
CA ARG A 86 18.07 4.17 -3.22
C ARG A 86 18.17 3.26 -4.45
N THR A 87 17.52 2.11 -4.40
CA THR A 87 17.48 1.14 -5.51
C THR A 87 16.05 0.71 -5.79
N GLU A 88 15.70 0.63 -7.08
CA GLU A 88 14.39 0.16 -7.52
C GLU A 88 14.28 -1.35 -7.45
N LYS A 89 13.12 -1.84 -7.01
CA LYS A 89 12.77 -3.27 -7.00
C LYS A 89 11.32 -3.49 -7.38
N TYR A 90 11.10 -4.56 -8.14
CA TYR A 90 9.78 -5.08 -8.48
C TYR A 90 8.88 -4.01 -9.08
N VAL A 91 9.06 -3.78 -10.38
CA VAL A 91 8.22 -2.87 -11.17
C VAL A 91 6.78 -3.37 -11.14
N MET A 92 5.84 -2.43 -11.02
CA MET A 92 4.41 -2.66 -10.96
C MET A 92 3.73 -1.82 -12.05
N SER A 93 2.65 -2.36 -12.62
CA SER A 93 1.70 -1.56 -13.39
C SER A 93 0.62 -0.99 -12.46
N CYS A 94 0.31 0.30 -12.59
CA CYS A 94 -0.88 0.92 -12.04
C CYS A 94 -2.07 0.52 -12.93
N ARG A 95 -3.00 -0.25 -12.37
CA ARG A 95 -4.21 -0.73 -13.07
C ARG A 95 -5.45 -0.14 -12.42
N GLN A 96 -6.52 0.01 -13.20
CA GLN A 96 -7.84 0.32 -12.68
C GLN A 96 -8.71 -0.93 -12.76
N GLY A 97 -9.49 -1.19 -11.71
CA GLY A 97 -10.43 -2.31 -11.69
C GLY A 97 -11.18 -2.40 -10.37
N PRO A 98 -12.10 -3.37 -10.24
CA PRO A 98 -12.82 -3.59 -9.00
C PRO A 98 -11.86 -3.89 -7.84
N SER A 99 -12.11 -3.26 -6.70
CA SER A 99 -11.45 -3.56 -5.44
C SER A 99 -11.82 -4.96 -4.98
N LYS A 100 -10.85 -5.70 -4.46
CA LYS A 100 -11.07 -7.00 -3.82
C LYS A 100 -11.73 -6.89 -2.45
N LEU A 101 -11.90 -5.67 -1.91
CA LEU A 101 -12.47 -5.43 -0.57
C LEU A 101 -13.94 -5.05 -0.59
N ASP A 102 -14.41 -4.33 -1.62
CA ASP A 102 -15.81 -3.87 -1.76
C ASP A 102 -16.37 -3.88 -3.19
N GLY A 103 -15.58 -4.29 -4.19
CA GLY A 103 -16.00 -4.31 -5.59
C GLY A 103 -16.06 -2.94 -6.27
N GLN A 104 -15.83 -1.83 -5.56
CA GLN A 104 -15.82 -0.50 -6.18
C GLN A 104 -14.57 -0.30 -7.04
N MET A 105 -14.66 0.55 -8.06
CA MET A 105 -13.51 0.87 -8.91
C MET A 105 -12.40 1.54 -8.10
N THR A 106 -11.19 0.99 -8.20
CA THR A 106 -10.01 1.49 -7.53
C THR A 106 -8.78 1.37 -8.43
N VAL A 107 -7.75 2.14 -8.11
CA VAL A 107 -6.41 1.90 -8.64
C VAL A 107 -5.71 0.88 -7.75
N TYR A 108 -5.04 -0.08 -8.39
CA TYR A 108 -4.19 -1.05 -7.71
C TYR A 108 -2.86 -1.23 -8.43
N LEU A 109 -1.85 -1.66 -7.68
CA LEU A 109 -0.53 -1.98 -8.18
C LEU A 109 -0.44 -3.47 -8.43
N ASP A 110 -0.10 -3.83 -9.68
CA ASP A 110 0.04 -5.20 -10.14
C ASP A 110 1.51 -5.48 -10.47
N TYR A 111 2.09 -6.46 -9.77
CA TYR A 111 3.47 -6.89 -9.98
C TYR A 111 3.63 -7.76 -11.24
N GLY A 112 2.53 -8.32 -11.75
CA GLY A 112 2.52 -9.20 -12.91
C GLY A 112 3.11 -10.60 -12.64
N MET A 113 2.88 -11.50 -13.59
CA MET A 113 3.27 -12.92 -13.47
C MET A 113 4.78 -13.17 -13.55
N SER A 114 5.57 -12.20 -14.01
CA SER A 114 7.03 -12.31 -14.05
C SER A 114 7.70 -11.98 -12.71
N ALA A 115 7.00 -11.37 -11.76
CA ALA A 115 7.54 -11.05 -10.45
C ALA A 115 7.98 -12.31 -9.67
N PRO A 116 8.93 -12.23 -8.73
CA PRO A 116 9.26 -13.37 -7.89
C PRO A 116 8.11 -13.71 -6.93
N MET A 117 8.08 -14.94 -6.45
CA MET A 117 7.12 -15.32 -5.40
C MET A 117 7.45 -14.59 -4.08
N PRO A 118 6.47 -14.12 -3.31
CA PRO A 118 5.02 -14.24 -3.52
C PRO A 118 4.37 -13.11 -4.35
N TRP A 119 5.16 -12.14 -4.84
CA TRP A 119 4.66 -10.90 -5.43
C TRP A 119 3.71 -11.08 -6.62
N ARG A 120 3.78 -12.21 -7.35
CA ARG A 120 2.82 -12.55 -8.41
C ARG A 120 1.35 -12.56 -7.96
N TRP A 121 1.12 -12.82 -6.67
CA TRP A 121 -0.23 -12.87 -6.08
C TRP A 121 -0.55 -11.63 -5.25
N VAL A 122 0.41 -10.72 -5.11
CA VAL A 122 0.24 -9.52 -4.30
C VAL A 122 -0.29 -8.41 -5.20
N ARG A 123 -1.26 -7.67 -4.67
CA ARG A 123 -1.63 -6.36 -5.18
C ARG A 123 -1.77 -5.37 -4.05
N ASP A 124 -1.40 -4.12 -4.31
CA ASP A 124 -1.61 -3.03 -3.37
C ASP A 124 -2.74 -2.15 -3.91
N GLU A 125 -3.87 -2.08 -3.22
CA GLU A 125 -4.97 -1.16 -3.59
C GLU A 125 -4.77 0.20 -2.95
N LEU A 126 -5.05 1.27 -3.70
CA LEU A 126 -4.73 2.64 -3.32
C LEU A 126 -6.00 3.47 -3.19
N ARG A 127 -6.14 4.24 -2.10
CA ARG A 127 -7.17 5.27 -1.96
C ARG A 127 -6.61 6.55 -1.36
N VAL A 128 -7.17 7.69 -1.75
CA VAL A 128 -6.72 9.01 -1.31
C VAL A 128 -7.17 9.25 0.11
N LEU A 129 -6.23 9.32 1.04
CA LEU A 129 -6.53 9.70 2.44
C LEU A 129 -6.67 11.21 2.56
N ASN A 130 -5.77 11.96 1.92
CA ASN A 130 -5.76 13.42 1.86
C ASN A 130 -4.91 13.89 0.67
N GLY A 131 -4.70 15.21 0.53
CA GLY A 131 -3.98 15.81 -0.60
C GLY A 131 -2.52 15.38 -0.84
N HIS A 132 -1.89 14.63 0.08
CA HIS A 132 -0.52 14.16 -0.08
C HIS A 132 -0.29 12.70 0.36
N THR A 133 -1.32 12.01 0.86
CA THR A 133 -1.19 10.65 1.41
C THR A 133 -2.21 9.70 0.81
N LEU A 134 -1.75 8.50 0.44
CA LEU A 134 -2.58 7.35 0.10
C LEU A 134 -2.69 6.42 1.30
N LEU A 135 -3.90 5.95 1.60
CA LEU A 135 -4.11 4.76 2.40
C LEU A 135 -4.13 3.56 1.47
N CYS A 136 -3.28 2.58 1.75
CA CYS A 136 -3.06 1.42 0.90
C CYS A 136 -3.42 0.12 1.62
N MET A 137 -3.89 -0.86 0.87
CA MET A 137 -4.18 -2.21 1.34
C MET A 137 -3.44 -3.23 0.50
N THR A 138 -2.46 -3.91 1.09
CA THR A 138 -1.81 -5.07 0.48
C THR A 138 -2.74 -6.27 0.58
N ILE A 139 -3.06 -6.88 -0.55
CA ILE A 139 -3.91 -8.06 -0.67
C ILE A 139 -3.11 -9.17 -1.32
N ILE A 140 -3.07 -10.33 -0.68
CA ILE A 140 -2.45 -11.54 -1.20
C ILE A 140 -3.58 -12.40 -1.78
N ASP A 141 -3.70 -12.48 -3.11
CA ASP A 141 -4.76 -13.22 -3.79
C ASP A 141 -4.51 -14.74 -3.81
N LEU A 142 -4.44 -15.30 -2.60
CA LEU A 142 -4.43 -16.72 -2.32
C LEU A 142 -5.65 -17.08 -1.45
N PRO A 143 -6.14 -18.32 -1.49
CA PRO A 143 -7.20 -18.78 -0.59
C PRO A 143 -6.84 -18.45 0.86
N ILE A 144 -7.84 -18.03 1.64
CA ILE A 144 -7.72 -17.62 3.05
C ILE A 144 -6.97 -16.27 3.21
N LEU A 145 -5.77 -16.12 2.66
CA LEU A 145 -4.95 -14.90 2.83
C LEU A 145 -5.60 -13.64 2.27
N ARG A 146 -6.41 -13.76 1.21
CA ARG A 146 -7.15 -12.63 0.63
C ARG A 146 -8.11 -11.93 1.59
N HIS A 147 -8.47 -12.58 2.71
CA HIS A 147 -9.35 -12.01 3.73
C HIS A 147 -8.61 -11.18 4.78
N PHE A 148 -7.27 -11.15 4.75
CA PHE A 148 -6.42 -10.43 5.68
C PHE A 148 -5.61 -9.36 4.94
N PRO A 149 -6.22 -8.23 4.52
CA PRO A 149 -5.49 -7.13 3.91
C PRO A 149 -4.55 -6.46 4.93
N MET A 150 -3.33 -6.16 4.51
CA MET A 150 -2.32 -5.52 5.36
C MET A 150 -2.23 -4.02 5.02
N PRO A 151 -2.66 -3.12 5.93
CA PRO A 151 -2.66 -1.69 5.66
C PRO A 151 -1.27 -1.06 5.79
N PHE A 152 -1.03 -0.04 4.96
CA PHE A 152 0.13 0.85 5.07
C PHE A 152 -0.23 2.21 4.46
N LEU A 153 0.59 3.23 4.74
CA LEU A 153 0.46 4.55 4.12
C LEU A 153 1.57 4.79 3.12
N LEU A 154 1.26 5.62 2.12
CA LEU A 154 2.22 6.22 1.21
C LEU A 154 2.05 7.73 1.26
N SER A 155 3.02 8.45 1.81
CA SER A 155 3.01 9.91 1.89
C SER A 155 3.99 10.49 0.87
N ARG A 156 3.53 11.41 0.04
CA ARG A 156 4.36 12.05 -0.99
C ARG A 156 5.52 12.80 -0.34
N GLU A 157 6.73 12.56 -0.83
CA GLU A 157 7.91 13.34 -0.45
C GLU A 157 8.01 14.55 -1.38
N SER A 158 8.13 15.74 -0.80
CA SER A 158 8.23 17.02 -1.51
C SER A 158 9.46 17.12 -2.41
#